data_AF-A0A6P5FQQ2-F1
#
_entry.id   AF-A0A6P5FQQ2-F1
#
_cell.length_a   1.000
_cell.length_b   1.000
_cell.length_c   1.000
_cell.angle_alpha   90.00
_cell.angle_beta   90.00
_cell.angle_gamma   90.00
#
_symmetry.space_group_name_H-M   'P 1'
#
loop_
_entity.id
_entity.type
_entity.pdbx_description
1 polymer ?
#
loop_
_entity_poly.entity_id
_entity_poly.type
_entity_poly.pdbx_seq_one_letter_code
_entity_poly.pdbx_strand_id
1 'polypeptide(L)'
;MPEMVFGESSLSLLHISSGIKLHFNALDALRGWKQESLPPVEVPAAAKWKFRSKPSEQVILDYDYTFTTPYCGSEMIEPNYEKKGLHWQDTDERIDLAALSSREPILFYDEVVLYEDELADNGVSLLTVKVRVMPSCWFLLLRYWLRVDGVLMRLRDTRVYCAFGSNGNAEPVVLRESCWREATIQSLSAIYQRRK
;
A
#
# COMPACT_ATOMS: atom_id res chain seq x y z
N MET A 1 16.10 6.63 2.62
CA MET A 1 14.87 7.25 2.08
C MET A 1 14.79 6.85 0.62
N PRO A 2 13.59 6.60 0.07
CA PRO A 2 13.46 6.29 -1.36
C PRO A 2 14.09 7.38 -2.23
N GLU A 3 14.59 7.01 -3.40
CA GLU A 3 15.12 7.93 -4.41
C GLU A 3 14.09 8.98 -4.83
N MET A 4 12.83 8.57 -5.00
CA MET A 4 11.73 9.46 -5.35
C MET A 4 10.68 9.46 -4.22
N VAL A 5 10.63 10.55 -3.46
CA VAL A 5 9.60 10.79 -2.44
C VAL A 5 8.77 12.00 -2.82
N PHE A 6 7.47 11.80 -2.98
CA PHE A 6 6.55 12.88 -3.30
C PHE A 6 5.93 13.41 -2.00
N GLY A 7 6.72 14.16 -1.22
CA GLY A 7 6.37 14.57 0.14
C GLY A 7 5.10 15.43 0.27
N GLU A 8 4.81 16.24 -0.74
CA GLU A 8 3.58 17.07 -0.81
C GLU A 8 2.39 16.33 -1.43
N SER A 9 2.64 15.19 -2.08
CA SER A 9 1.61 14.39 -2.71
C SER A 9 0.84 13.60 -1.64
N SER A 10 -0.46 13.82 -1.63
CA SER A 10 -1.37 13.09 -0.73
C SER A 10 -2.73 12.90 -1.37
N LEU A 11 -3.44 11.90 -0.87
CA LEU A 11 -4.85 11.70 -1.18
C LEU A 11 -5.65 11.75 0.12
N SER A 12 -6.73 12.54 0.12
CA SER A 12 -7.59 12.71 1.29
C SER A 12 -9.05 12.43 0.94
N LEU A 13 -9.73 11.66 1.80
CA LEU A 13 -11.18 11.49 1.78
C LEU A 13 -11.76 12.11 3.06
N LEU A 14 -12.53 13.19 2.93
CA LEU A 14 -13.16 13.89 4.05
C LEU A 14 -14.66 13.68 4.03
N HIS A 15 -15.20 13.10 5.10
CA HIS A 15 -16.64 13.05 5.32
C HIS A 15 -17.09 14.35 6.01
N ILE A 16 -17.76 15.21 5.26
CA ILE A 16 -18.05 16.60 5.68
C ILE A 16 -18.91 16.65 6.95
N SER A 17 -19.88 15.76 7.13
CA SER A 17 -20.79 15.85 8.28
C SER A 17 -20.16 15.38 9.60
N SER A 18 -19.22 14.43 9.56
CA SER A 18 -18.51 13.96 10.76
C SER A 18 -17.12 14.57 10.95
N GLY A 19 -16.55 15.20 9.93
CA GLY A 19 -15.17 15.70 9.93
C GLY A 19 -14.11 14.61 9.90
N ILE A 20 -14.49 13.34 9.73
CA ILE A 20 -13.55 12.21 9.63
C ILE A 20 -12.82 12.29 8.30
N LYS A 21 -11.50 12.20 8.36
CA LYS A 21 -10.62 12.24 7.20
C LYS A 21 -9.72 11.00 7.16
N LEU A 22 -9.78 10.29 6.04
CA LEU A 22 -8.76 9.29 5.68
C LEU A 22 -7.71 9.98 4.82
N HIS A 23 -6.46 9.94 5.25
CA HIS A 23 -5.35 10.65 4.63
C HIS A 23 -4.22 9.68 4.27
N PHE A 24 -3.77 9.72 3.03
CA PHE A 24 -2.72 8.86 2.50
C PHE A 24 -1.54 9.72 2.05
N ASN A 25 -0.38 9.55 2.68
CA ASN A 25 0.81 10.34 2.40
C ASN A 25 2.09 9.51 2.54
N ALA A 26 3.17 9.95 1.89
CA ALA A 26 4.44 9.26 1.89
C ALA A 26 5.13 9.23 3.26
N LEU A 27 5.02 10.31 4.04
CA LEU A 27 5.71 10.46 5.32
C LEU A 27 5.23 9.42 6.35
N ASP A 28 3.92 9.27 6.51
CA ASP A 28 3.35 8.29 7.43
C ASP A 28 3.61 6.86 6.95
N ALA A 29 3.60 6.63 5.63
CA ALA A 29 3.99 5.35 5.05
C ALA A 29 5.45 4.98 5.39
N LEU A 30 6.38 5.94 5.28
CA LEU A 30 7.79 5.75 5.61
C LEU A 30 8.03 5.62 7.12
N ARG A 31 7.22 6.28 7.95
CA ARG A 31 7.22 6.03 9.40
C ARG A 31 6.80 4.59 9.71
N GLY A 32 5.78 4.08 9.02
CA GLY A 32 5.35 2.68 9.11
C GLY A 32 6.47 1.71 8.71
N TRP A 33 7.15 1.96 7.59
CA TRP A 33 8.32 1.16 7.18
C TRP A 33 9.43 1.18 8.23
N LYS A 34 9.74 2.33 8.84
CA LYS A 34 10.79 2.41 9.88
C LYS A 34 10.47 1.55 11.11
N GLN A 35 9.20 1.31 11.40
CA GLN A 35 8.74 0.47 12.50
C GLN A 35 8.59 -1.01 12.08
N GLU A 36 8.57 -1.28 10.78
CA GLU A 36 8.46 -2.61 10.23
C GLU A 36 9.76 -3.39 10.46
N SER A 37 9.66 -4.56 11.08
CA SER A 37 10.80 -5.42 11.42
C SER A 37 10.96 -6.58 10.45
N LEU A 38 10.89 -6.32 9.15
CA LEU A 38 11.11 -7.36 8.15
C LEU A 38 12.60 -7.76 8.07
N PRO A 39 12.89 -9.05 7.83
CA PRO A 39 14.26 -9.47 7.60
C PRO A 39 14.81 -8.81 6.32
N PRO A 40 16.11 -8.45 6.29
CA PRO A 40 16.73 -7.90 5.10
C PRO A 40 16.57 -8.84 3.90
N VAL A 41 16.17 -8.29 2.75
CA VAL A 41 16.10 -9.06 1.50
C VAL A 41 17.49 -9.14 0.88
N GLU A 42 18.01 -10.37 0.71
CA GLU A 42 19.32 -10.56 0.10
C GLU A 42 19.25 -10.37 -1.43
N VAL A 43 19.96 -9.35 -1.92
CA VAL A 43 20.09 -9.09 -3.36
C VAL A 43 21.33 -9.82 -3.92
N PRO A 44 21.24 -10.58 -5.03
CA PRO A 44 22.37 -11.27 -5.65
C PRO A 44 23.54 -10.33 -6.02
N ALA A 45 23.24 -9.08 -6.38
CA ALA A 45 24.26 -8.06 -6.63
C ALA A 45 24.97 -7.61 -5.33
N ALA A 46 24.25 -7.54 -4.20
CA ALA A 46 24.85 -7.23 -2.90
C ALA A 46 25.85 -8.33 -2.48
N ALA A 47 25.69 -9.58 -2.90
CA ALA A 47 26.70 -10.62 -2.71
C ALA A 47 28.04 -10.31 -3.41
N LYS A 48 28.01 -9.62 -4.57
CA LYS A 48 29.23 -9.16 -5.26
C LYS A 48 29.90 -7.97 -4.56
N TRP A 49 29.13 -7.12 -3.88
CA TRP A 49 29.66 -6.06 -3.02
C TRP A 49 30.21 -6.63 -1.70
N LYS A 50 29.53 -7.61 -1.09
CA LYS A 50 29.99 -8.37 0.10
C LYS A 50 31.36 -9.03 -0.13
N PHE A 51 31.70 -9.39 -1.37
CA PHE A 51 32.97 -10.05 -1.70
C PHE A 51 34.16 -9.11 -1.96
N ARG A 52 33.93 -7.79 -2.09
CA ARG A 52 35.01 -6.80 -2.33
C ARG A 52 35.51 -6.14 -1.05
N SER A 53 34.75 -6.22 0.04
CA SER A 53 35.16 -5.77 1.37
C SER A 53 36.03 -6.84 2.03
N LYS A 54 37.05 -6.45 2.81
CA LYS A 54 37.94 -7.38 3.51
C LYS A 54 37.14 -8.35 4.39
N PRO A 55 37.64 -9.55 4.71
CA PRO A 55 36.96 -10.51 5.60
C PRO A 55 36.58 -9.95 7.00
N SER A 56 37.20 -8.84 7.40
CA SER A 56 36.93 -8.09 8.64
C SER A 56 35.83 -7.02 8.52
N GLU A 57 35.35 -6.74 7.32
CA GLU A 57 34.29 -5.77 7.01
C GLU A 57 33.09 -6.51 6.39
N GLN A 58 32.57 -7.49 7.12
CA GLN A 58 31.27 -8.06 6.82
C GLN A 58 30.23 -6.96 7.04
N VAL A 59 29.92 -6.21 5.97
CA VAL A 59 28.75 -5.33 5.95
C VAL A 59 27.54 -6.25 5.84
N ILE A 60 27.12 -6.79 6.98
CA ILE A 60 25.75 -7.26 7.15
C ILE A 60 24.91 -6.01 6.97
N LEU A 61 24.22 -5.90 5.84
CA LEU A 61 23.27 -4.82 5.63
C LEU A 61 22.06 -5.14 6.52
N ASP A 62 22.10 -4.69 7.78
CA ASP A 62 21.02 -4.81 8.78
C ASP A 62 19.77 -3.97 8.42
N TYR A 63 19.70 -3.45 7.19
CA TYR A 63 18.71 -2.45 6.79
C TYR A 63 17.89 -2.94 5.61
N ASP A 64 16.57 -2.89 5.76
CA ASP A 64 15.62 -3.17 4.69
C ASP A 64 15.53 -1.97 3.73
N TYR A 65 16.31 -2.01 2.64
CA TYR A 65 16.25 -1.04 1.55
C TYR A 65 15.01 -1.19 0.67
N THR A 66 14.10 -2.13 0.97
CA THR A 66 12.93 -2.32 0.12
C THR A 66 11.86 -1.27 0.38
N PHE A 67 11.90 -0.53 1.50
CA PHE A 67 10.84 0.42 1.89
C PHE A 67 9.46 -0.23 2.04
N THR A 68 9.43 -1.48 2.50
CA THR A 68 8.16 -2.20 2.72
C THR A 68 7.43 -1.64 3.94
N THR A 69 6.18 -1.23 3.77
CA THR A 69 5.38 -0.61 4.83
C THR A 69 4.12 -1.43 5.16
N PRO A 70 3.68 -1.50 6.43
CA PRO A 70 2.38 -2.02 6.82
C PRO A 70 1.28 -0.95 6.75
N TYR A 71 1.61 0.27 6.29
CA TYR A 71 0.72 1.42 6.27
C TYR A 71 -0.61 1.15 5.55
N CYS A 72 -1.71 1.49 6.22
CA CYS A 72 -3.08 1.27 5.74
C CYS A 72 -3.89 2.58 5.59
N GLY A 73 -3.21 3.74 5.57
CA GLY A 73 -3.81 5.07 5.65
C GLY A 73 -3.76 5.66 7.07
N SER A 74 -3.80 6.98 7.15
CA SER A 74 -3.85 7.75 8.40
C SER A 74 -5.25 8.28 8.64
N GLU A 75 -5.69 8.27 9.89
CA GLU A 75 -7.00 8.79 10.30
C GLU A 75 -6.82 10.14 10.99
N MET A 76 -7.66 11.10 10.61
CA MET A 76 -7.67 12.44 11.20
C MET A 76 -9.11 12.87 11.43
N ILE A 77 -9.31 13.74 12.42
CA ILE A 77 -10.58 14.45 12.63
C ILE A 77 -10.26 15.92 12.49
N GLU A 78 -10.99 16.62 11.62
CA GLU A 78 -10.82 18.06 11.46
C GLU A 78 -11.15 18.79 12.77
N PRO A 79 -10.37 19.83 13.16
CA PRO A 79 -10.39 20.40 14.52
C PRO A 79 -11.72 21.04 14.93
N ASN A 80 -12.60 21.33 13.96
CA ASN A 80 -13.88 22.00 14.18
C ASN A 80 -15.05 21.03 14.44
N TYR A 81 -14.82 19.71 14.49
CA TYR A 81 -15.87 18.70 14.66
C TYR A 81 -15.82 18.03 16.04
N GLU A 82 -16.99 17.65 16.56
CA GLU A 82 -17.07 16.82 17.77
C GLU A 82 -16.35 15.49 17.54
N LYS A 83 -15.56 15.03 18.53
CA LYS A 83 -14.78 13.78 18.46
C LYS A 83 -15.68 12.54 18.50
N LYS A 84 -16.52 12.33 17.48
CA LYS A 84 -16.98 10.99 17.13
C LYS A 84 -15.83 10.32 16.35
N GLY A 85 -14.99 9.61 17.08
CA GLY A 85 -13.85 8.90 16.50
C GLY A 85 -14.30 7.84 15.49
N LEU A 86 -13.51 7.66 14.43
CA LEU A 86 -13.62 6.47 13.59
C LEU A 86 -13.22 5.26 14.45
N HIS A 87 -14.07 4.25 14.53
CA HIS A 87 -13.78 3.03 15.28
C HIS A 87 -13.82 1.82 14.33
N TRP A 88 -12.65 1.30 13.98
CA TRP A 88 -12.57 0.06 13.22
C TRP A 88 -13.04 -1.11 14.09
N GLN A 89 -13.87 -1.97 13.50
CA GLN A 89 -14.30 -3.21 14.12
C GLN A 89 -13.96 -4.35 13.15
N ASP A 90 -13.49 -5.46 13.72
CA ASP A 90 -13.25 -6.66 12.93
C ASP A 90 -14.58 -7.18 12.37
N THR A 91 -14.56 -7.61 11.12
CA THR A 91 -15.74 -8.09 10.41
C THR A 91 -15.37 -9.18 9.41
N ASP A 92 -16.31 -10.09 9.19
CA ASP A 92 -16.25 -11.10 8.12
C ASP A 92 -16.79 -10.57 6.79
N GLU A 93 -17.35 -9.36 6.77
CA GLU A 93 -17.76 -8.68 5.55
C GLU A 93 -16.57 -8.51 4.59
N ARG A 94 -16.83 -8.72 3.30
CA ARG A 94 -15.83 -8.62 2.24
C ARG A 94 -16.25 -7.58 1.22
N ILE A 95 -15.27 -6.90 0.67
CA ILE A 95 -15.50 -6.00 -0.46
C ILE A 95 -15.85 -6.88 -1.66
N ASP A 96 -17.03 -6.68 -2.24
CA ASP A 96 -17.44 -7.38 -3.45
C ASP A 96 -16.69 -6.84 -4.67
N LEU A 97 -15.51 -7.41 -4.92
CA LEU A 97 -14.66 -7.07 -6.07
C LEU A 97 -15.35 -7.36 -7.41
N ALA A 98 -16.32 -8.28 -7.45
CA ALA A 98 -17.07 -8.59 -8.67
C ALA A 98 -18.06 -7.47 -8.99
N ALA A 99 -18.77 -6.95 -7.97
CA ALA A 99 -19.63 -5.78 -8.11
C ALA A 99 -18.83 -4.53 -8.57
N LEU A 100 -17.61 -4.35 -8.06
CA LEU A 100 -16.68 -3.28 -8.48
C LEU A 100 -16.15 -3.45 -9.92
N SER A 101 -16.30 -4.64 -10.50
CA SER A 101 -15.99 -4.91 -11.90
C SER A 101 -17.15 -4.57 -12.84
N SER A 102 -18.32 -4.23 -12.29
CA SER A 102 -19.47 -3.79 -13.08
C SER A 102 -19.21 -2.42 -13.75
N ARG A 103 -19.84 -2.18 -14.90
CA ARG A 103 -19.59 -1.02 -15.76
C ARG A 103 -20.33 0.25 -15.30
N GLU A 104 -20.25 0.59 -14.02
CA GLU A 104 -20.67 1.93 -13.61
C GLU A 104 -19.71 2.99 -14.18
N PRO A 105 -20.23 4.15 -14.63
CA PRO A 105 -19.37 5.22 -15.11
C PRO A 105 -18.50 5.73 -13.97
N ILE A 106 -17.21 5.90 -14.24
CA ILE A 106 -16.29 6.52 -13.29
C ILE A 106 -16.56 8.02 -13.30
N LEU A 107 -17.14 8.54 -12.22
CA LEU A 107 -17.40 9.97 -12.05
C LEU A 107 -16.12 10.75 -11.69
N PHE A 108 -15.24 10.09 -10.94
CA PHE A 108 -13.94 10.64 -10.56
C PHE A 108 -12.90 9.52 -10.46
N TYR A 109 -11.71 9.80 -10.96
CA TYR A 109 -10.53 8.95 -10.81
C TYR A 109 -9.34 9.83 -10.51
N ASP A 110 -8.52 9.37 -9.57
CA ASP A 110 -7.20 9.94 -9.38
C ASP A 110 -6.21 8.88 -8.90
N GLU A 111 -4.93 9.10 -9.19
CA GLU A 111 -3.83 8.24 -8.81
C GLU A 111 -2.64 9.10 -8.38
N VAL A 112 -2.14 8.79 -7.19
CA VAL A 112 -1.02 9.50 -6.59
C VAL A 112 0.08 8.51 -6.27
N VAL A 113 1.27 8.77 -6.78
CA VAL A 113 2.50 8.07 -6.38
C VAL A 113 3.00 8.71 -5.09
N LEU A 114 3.19 7.92 -4.04
CA LEU A 114 3.68 8.39 -2.74
C LEU A 114 5.20 8.31 -2.67
N TYR A 115 5.77 7.18 -3.04
CA TYR A 115 7.21 7.03 -3.24
C TYR A 115 7.54 5.93 -4.23
N GLU A 116 8.74 6.02 -4.79
CA GLU A 116 9.33 5.07 -5.72
C GLU A 116 10.85 4.98 -5.50
N ASP A 117 11.42 3.79 -5.73
CA ASP A 117 12.86 3.52 -5.65
C ASP A 117 13.25 2.39 -6.61
N GLU A 118 14.35 2.53 -7.35
CA GLU A 118 14.84 1.52 -8.30
C GLU A 118 15.77 0.48 -7.65
N LEU A 119 15.92 0.51 -6.33
CA LEU A 119 16.76 -0.40 -5.53
C LEU A 119 18.20 -0.46 -6.07
N ALA A 120 18.74 0.68 -6.49
CA ALA A 120 20.03 0.81 -7.17
C ALA A 120 20.16 -0.12 -8.39
N ASP A 121 19.17 -0.08 -9.30
CA ASP A 121 19.05 -0.91 -10.50
C ASP A 121 18.85 -2.42 -10.23
N ASN A 122 18.43 -2.80 -9.01
CA ASN A 122 18.19 -4.22 -8.65
C ASN A 122 16.71 -4.55 -8.49
N GLY A 123 15.82 -3.67 -8.92
CA GLY A 123 14.39 -3.92 -8.87
C GLY A 123 13.57 -2.64 -8.86
N VAL A 124 12.44 -2.70 -8.18
CA VAL A 124 11.58 -1.54 -7.97
C VAL A 124 10.80 -1.69 -6.67
N SER A 125 10.70 -0.60 -5.91
CA SER A 125 9.77 -0.42 -4.81
C SER A 125 8.86 0.76 -5.14
N LEU A 126 7.55 0.57 -5.07
CA LEU A 126 6.58 1.56 -5.48
C LEU A 126 5.35 1.55 -4.56
N LEU A 127 5.02 2.70 -3.98
CA LEU A 127 3.78 2.89 -3.23
C LEU A 127 2.87 3.88 -3.97
N THR A 128 1.69 3.41 -4.36
CA THR A 128 0.67 4.22 -5.04
C THR A 128 -0.64 4.16 -4.28
N VAL A 129 -1.41 5.25 -4.34
CA VAL A 129 -2.80 5.30 -3.89
C VAL A 129 -3.69 5.73 -5.05
N LYS A 130 -4.77 4.99 -5.29
CA LYS A 130 -5.72 5.24 -6.38
C LYS A 130 -7.12 5.32 -5.80
N VAL A 131 -7.94 6.24 -6.31
CA VAL A 131 -9.35 6.34 -5.95
C VAL A 131 -10.20 6.31 -7.20
N ARG A 132 -11.35 5.64 -7.10
CA ARG A 132 -12.44 5.67 -8.07
C ARG A 132 -13.70 6.07 -7.32
N VAL A 133 -14.49 6.96 -7.90
CA VAL A 133 -15.85 7.27 -7.46
C VAL A 133 -16.85 6.93 -8.56
N MET A 134 -17.90 6.21 -8.19
CA MET A 134 -18.98 5.71 -9.03
C MET A 134 -20.31 6.23 -8.45
N PRO A 135 -21.41 6.22 -9.20
CA PRO A 135 -22.71 6.65 -8.70
C PRO A 135 -23.17 5.94 -7.41
N SER A 136 -22.81 4.67 -7.23
CA SER A 136 -23.23 3.87 -6.08
C SER A 136 -22.21 3.80 -4.94
N CYS A 137 -20.94 4.14 -5.16
CA CYS A 137 -19.87 3.92 -4.18
C CYS A 137 -18.58 4.67 -4.52
N TRP A 138 -17.64 4.65 -3.58
CA TRP A 138 -16.22 4.89 -3.89
C TRP A 138 -15.36 3.72 -3.46
N PHE A 139 -14.24 3.55 -4.17
CA PHE A 139 -13.24 2.52 -3.93
C PHE A 139 -11.85 3.12 -3.99
N LEU A 140 -11.02 2.78 -3.02
CA LEU A 140 -9.63 3.19 -2.91
C LEU A 140 -8.72 1.97 -2.82
N LEU A 141 -7.59 2.03 -3.50
CA LEU A 141 -6.53 1.04 -3.44
C LEU A 141 -5.21 1.74 -3.12
N LEU A 142 -4.68 1.48 -1.92
CA LEU A 142 -3.29 1.72 -1.58
C LEU A 142 -2.51 0.44 -1.91
N ARG A 143 -1.52 0.54 -2.78
CA ARG A 143 -0.73 -0.60 -3.24
C ARG A 143 0.75 -0.32 -3.08
N TYR A 144 1.38 -1.13 -2.26
CA TYR A 144 2.82 -1.29 -2.22
C TYR A 144 3.21 -2.48 -3.12
N TRP A 145 4.06 -2.21 -4.10
CA TRP A 145 4.58 -3.17 -5.05
C TRP A 145 6.11 -3.21 -4.97
N LEU A 146 6.65 -4.39 -4.71
CA LEU A 146 8.08 -4.64 -4.64
C LEU A 146 8.45 -5.78 -5.58
N ARG A 147 9.47 -5.54 -6.39
CA ARG A 147 10.17 -6.58 -7.14
C ARG A 147 11.65 -6.42 -6.86
N VAL A 148 12.29 -7.48 -6.38
CA VAL A 148 13.74 -7.58 -6.28
C VAL A 148 14.20 -8.58 -7.33
N ASP A 149 15.00 -8.13 -8.29
CA ASP A 149 15.31 -8.88 -9.49
C ASP A 149 16.01 -10.21 -9.17
N GLY A 150 15.44 -11.30 -9.68
CA GLY A 150 15.92 -12.66 -9.43
C GLY A 150 15.66 -13.20 -8.01
N VAL A 151 15.05 -12.43 -7.11
CA VAL A 151 14.85 -12.81 -5.70
C VAL A 151 13.39 -13.07 -5.40
N LEU A 152 12.58 -12.01 -5.29
CA LEU A 152 11.19 -12.11 -4.85
C LEU A 152 10.33 -10.97 -5.41
N MET A 153 9.03 -11.19 -5.31
CA MET A 153 8.00 -10.17 -5.49
C MET A 153 7.16 -10.11 -4.22
N ARG A 154 6.86 -8.90 -3.77
CA ARG A 154 6.00 -8.64 -2.61
C ARG A 154 4.95 -7.61 -3.00
N LEU A 155 3.72 -7.88 -2.60
CA LEU A 155 2.57 -7.02 -2.83
C LEU A 155 1.82 -6.84 -1.51
N ARG A 156 1.62 -5.59 -1.09
CA ARG A 156 0.72 -5.26 0.01
C ARG A 156 -0.35 -4.31 -0.50
N ASP A 157 -1.58 -4.79 -0.52
CA ASP A 157 -2.75 -4.01 -0.89
C ASP A 157 -3.54 -3.66 0.37
N THR A 158 -3.96 -2.41 0.49
CA THR A 158 -5.03 -1.97 1.37
C THR A 158 -6.14 -1.40 0.52
N ARG A 159 -7.31 -2.03 0.58
CA ARG A 159 -8.52 -1.63 -0.12
C ARG A 159 -9.45 -0.96 0.85
N VAL A 160 -10.00 0.18 0.47
CA VAL A 160 -11.01 0.88 1.25
C VAL A 160 -12.23 1.11 0.37
N TYR A 161 -13.40 0.79 0.87
CA TYR A 161 -14.65 0.81 0.11
C TYR A 161 -15.77 1.41 0.96
N CYS A 162 -16.64 2.19 0.34
CA CYS A 162 -17.88 2.65 0.95
C CYS A 162 -18.97 2.73 -0.11
N ALA A 163 -20.09 2.08 0.17
CA ALA A 163 -21.30 2.23 -0.62
C ALA A 163 -22.04 3.51 -0.22
N PHE A 164 -22.59 4.21 -1.19
CA PHE A 164 -23.57 5.26 -0.94
C PHE A 164 -24.90 4.59 -0.61
N GLY A 165 -25.43 4.88 0.59
CA GLY A 165 -26.69 4.29 1.04
C GLY A 165 -27.86 4.73 0.15
N SER A 166 -28.74 3.79 -0.21
CA SER A 166 -29.95 4.08 -0.99
C SER A 166 -30.98 4.93 -0.22
N ASN A 167 -30.88 4.96 1.11
CA ASN A 167 -31.73 5.75 2.00
C ASN A 167 -30.85 6.74 2.77
N GLY A 168 -31.04 8.05 2.56
CA GLY A 168 -30.19 9.14 3.06
C GLY A 168 -30.07 9.32 4.58
N ASN A 169 -30.54 8.34 5.39
CA ASN A 169 -30.51 8.37 6.85
C ASN A 169 -29.61 7.29 7.50
N ALA A 170 -29.03 6.36 6.73
CA ALA A 170 -28.09 5.39 7.28
C ALA A 170 -26.67 6.00 7.37
N GLU A 171 -25.98 5.79 8.49
CA GLU A 171 -24.58 6.21 8.62
C GLU A 171 -23.70 5.42 7.63
N PRO A 172 -22.77 6.09 6.93
CA PRO A 172 -21.93 5.42 5.94
C PRO A 172 -20.99 4.42 6.61
N VAL A 173 -20.99 3.18 6.11
CA VAL A 173 -20.07 2.13 6.56
C VAL A 173 -18.88 2.09 5.62
N VAL A 174 -17.67 2.14 6.19
CA VAL A 174 -16.42 2.02 5.45
C VAL A 174 -15.81 0.65 5.74
N LEU A 175 -15.58 -0.11 4.68
CA LEU A 175 -14.87 -1.39 4.74
C LEU A 175 -13.40 -1.19 4.39
N ARG A 176 -12.51 -1.79 5.17
CA ARG A 176 -11.06 -1.81 4.90
C ARG A 176 -10.57 -3.26 4.89
N GLU A 177 -9.94 -3.66 3.78
CA GLU A 177 -9.35 -4.98 3.62
C GLU A 177 -7.87 -4.87 3.26
N SER A 178 -7.01 -5.51 4.06
CA SER A 178 -5.57 -5.59 3.79
C SER A 178 -5.18 -6.99 3.35
N CYS A 179 -4.44 -7.09 2.24
CA CYS A 179 -4.01 -8.35 1.66
C CYS A 179 -2.51 -8.29 1.34
N TRP A 180 -1.74 -9.18 1.96
CA TRP A 180 -0.29 -9.25 1.78
C TRP A 180 0.06 -10.55 1.06
N ARG A 181 0.90 -10.43 0.03
CA ARG A 181 1.34 -11.55 -0.80
C ARG A 181 2.83 -11.43 -1.04
N GLU A 182 3.53 -12.55 -0.97
CA GLU A 182 4.95 -12.63 -1.28
C GLU A 182 5.25 -13.97 -1.94
N ALA A 183 6.13 -13.96 -2.93
CA ALA A 183 6.64 -15.16 -3.56
C ALA A 183 8.05 -14.92 -4.08
N THR A 184 8.90 -15.95 -4.00
CA THR A 184 10.21 -15.93 -4.66
C THR A 184 10.06 -16.06 -6.17
N ILE A 185 10.97 -15.48 -6.94
CA ILE A 185 10.96 -15.61 -8.40
C ILE A 185 11.05 -17.08 -8.83
N GLN A 186 11.78 -17.91 -8.07
CA GLN A 186 11.88 -19.34 -8.28
C GLN A 186 10.54 -20.07 -8.12
N SER A 187 9.72 -19.72 -7.13
CA SER A 187 8.42 -20.39 -6.94
C SER A 187 7.42 -19.98 -8.03
N LEU A 188 7.46 -18.72 -8.46
CA LEU A 188 6.63 -18.20 -9.56
C LEU A 188 6.95 -18.88 -10.90
N SER A 189 8.22 -19.13 -11.20
CA SER A 189 8.63 -19.79 -12.45
C SER A 189 8.27 -21.28 -12.49
N ALA A 190 8.36 -21.98 -11.36
CA ALA A 190 7.98 -23.40 -11.25
C ALA A 190 6.48 -23.64 -11.49
N ILE A 191 5.61 -22.68 -11.12
CA ILE A 191 4.17 -22.76 -11.39
C ILE A 191 3.88 -22.66 -12.90
N TYR A 192 4.63 -21.82 -13.62
CA TYR A 192 4.45 -21.66 -15.06
C TYR A 192 4.83 -22.92 -15.83
N GLN A 193 5.88 -23.64 -15.41
CA GLN A 193 6.30 -24.88 -16.04
C GLN A 193 5.33 -26.04 -15.85
N ARG A 194 4.54 -26.05 -14.76
CA ARG A 194 3.53 -27.09 -14.48
C ARG A 194 2.20 -26.91 -15.22
N ARG A 195 1.99 -25.75 -15.86
CA ARG A 195 0.76 -25.43 -16.61
C ARG A 195 0.91 -25.58 -18.14
N LYS A 196 2.09 -25.99 -18.60
CA LYS A 196 2.31 -26.46 -19.97
C LYS A 196 2.30 -27.98 -19.98
#